data_AF-A0A822GBR8-F1
#
_entry.id   AF-A0A822GBR8-F1
#
_cell.length_a   1.000
_cell.length_b   1.000
_cell.length_c   1.000
_cell.angle_alpha   90.00
_cell.angle_beta   90.00
_cell.angle_gamma   90.00
#
_symmetry.space_group_name_H-M   'P 1'
#
loop_
_entity.id
_entity.type
_entity.pdbx_description
1 polymer ?
#
loop_
_entity_poly.entity_id
_entity_poly.type
_entity_poly.pdbx_seq_one_letter_code
_entity_poly.pdbx_strand_id
1 'polypeptide(L)' 'PMHSLRLSAIRELIETEQRYVDDLSIVTNQFIRPLNNARALNEQEIGQLFINWFDLIALNSNLLNALHAQ' A
#
# COMPACT_ATOMS: atom_id res chain seq x y z
N PRO A 1 -3.64 6.45 -32.37
CA PRO A 1 -3.77 7.52 -31.36
C PRO A 1 -4.55 7.12 -30.09
N MET A 2 -5.77 6.55 -30.19
CA MET A 2 -6.53 6.12 -29.00
C MET A 2 -5.90 4.92 -28.28
N HIS A 3 -5.40 3.92 -29.01
CA HIS A 3 -4.76 2.75 -28.40
C HIS A 3 -3.50 3.11 -27.60
N SER A 4 -2.72 4.11 -28.04
CA SER A 4 -1.52 4.56 -27.31
C SER A 4 -1.88 5.29 -26.02
N LEU A 5 -2.93 6.12 -26.03
CA LEU A 5 -3.42 6.80 -24.83
C LEU A 5 -3.98 5.83 -23.79
N ARG A 6 -4.71 4.80 -24.25
CA ARG A 6 -5.21 3.74 -23.35
C ARG A 6 -4.06 2.98 -22.69
N LEU A 7 -3.03 2.61 -23.46
CA LEU A 7 -1.87 1.89 -22.94
C LEU A 7 -1.05 2.74 -21.96
N SER A 8 -0.88 4.04 -22.23
CA SER A 8 -0.19 4.93 -21.28
C SER A 8 -0.96 5.10 -19.98
N ALA A 9 -2.29 5.25 -20.04
CA ALA A 9 -3.12 5.38 -18.85
C ALA A 9 -3.09 4.10 -17.98
N ILE A 10 -3.11 2.92 -18.60
CA ILE A 10 -3.00 1.64 -17.86
C ILE A 10 -1.63 1.51 -17.18
N ARG A 11 -0.55 1.87 -17.88
CA ARG A 11 0.80 1.84 -17.29
C ARG A 11 0.94 2.81 -16.13
N GLU A 12 0.46 4.05 -16.32
CA GLU A 12 0.48 5.06 -15.26
C GLU A 12 -0.29 4.59 -14.03
N LEU A 13 -1.49 4.03 -14.23
CA LEU A 13 -2.30 3.46 -13.15
C LEU A 13 -1.51 2.40 -12.35
N ILE A 14 -0.91 1.43 -13.05
CA ILE A 14 -0.11 0.36 -12.43
C ILE A 14 1.08 0.94 -11.66
N GLU A 15 1.81 1.88 -12.25
CA GLU A 15 2.99 2.50 -11.63
C GLU A 15 2.61 3.36 -10.40
N THR A 16 1.46 4.02 -10.43
CA THR A 16 0.96 4.78 -9.29
C THR A 16 0.46 3.85 -8.17
N GLU A 17 -0.18 2.75 -8.53
CA GLU A 17 -0.67 1.75 -7.57
C GLU A 17 0.49 1.02 -6.88
N GLN A 18 1.54 0.66 -7.62
CA GLN A 18 2.77 0.10 -7.05
C GLN A 18 3.41 1.06 -6.03
N ARG A 19 3.58 2.34 -6.41
CA ARG A 19 4.12 3.36 -5.50
C ARG A 19 3.27 3.52 -4.24
N TYR A 20 1.95 3.48 -4.38
CA TYR A 20 1.04 3.56 -3.24
C TYR A 20 1.23 2.39 -2.27
N VAL A 21 1.28 1.15 -2.77
CA VAL A 21 1.52 -0.05 -1.94
C VAL A 21 2.91 -0.04 -1.28
N ASP A 22 3.93 0.44 -2.00
CA ASP A 22 5.29 0.60 -1.46
C ASP A 22 5.32 1.60 -0.31
N ASP A 23 4.68 2.76 -0.47
CA ASP A 23 4.57 3.78 0.57
C ASP A 23 3.84 3.25 1.81
N LEU A 24 2.74 2.51 1.61
CA LEU A 24 2.04 1.86 2.73
C LEU A 24 2.95 0.89 3.50
N SER A 25 3.78 0.15 2.77
CA SER A 25 4.73 -0.82 3.33
C SER A 25 5.87 -0.14 4.08
N ILE A 26 6.33 1.02 3.60
CA ILE A 26 7.34 1.84 4.28
C ILE A 26 6.85 2.26 5.66
N VAL A 27 5.61 2.72 5.78
CA VAL A 27 5.06 3.13 7.08
C VAL A 27 5.05 1.97 8.07
N THR A 28 4.64 0.78 7.62
CA THR A 28 4.64 -0.43 8.46
C THR A 28 6.05 -0.75 8.97
N ASN A 29 7.04 -0.70 8.09
CA ASN A 29 8.41 -1.10 8.41
C ASN A 29 9.17 -0.06 9.22
N GLN A 30 8.93 1.23 8.97
CA GLN A 30 9.68 2.33 9.60
C GLN A 30 8.98 2.94 10.82
N PHE A 31 7.66 2.75 10.99
CA PHE A 31 6.93 3.32 12.13
C PHE A 31 6.26 2.22 12.95
N ILE A 32 5.35 1.44 12.38
CA ILE A 32 4.53 0.48 13.15
C ILE A 32 5.41 -0.57 13.84
N ARG A 33 6.32 -1.22 13.10
CA ARG A 33 7.23 -2.23 13.66
C ARG A 33 8.15 -1.65 14.74
N PRO A 34 8.87 -0.52 14.52
CA PRO A 34 9.70 0.09 15.55
C PRO A 34 8.91 0.51 16.80
N LEU A 35 7.73 1.11 16.64
CA LEU A 35 6.88 1.54 17.77
C LEU A 35 6.43 0.34 18.63
N ASN A 36 6.06 -0.76 17.99
CA ASN A 36 5.66 -1.99 18.70
C ASN A 36 6.87 -2.64 19.39
N ASN A 37 8.02 -2.74 18.70
CA ASN A 37 9.25 -3.34 19.24
C ASN A 37 9.82 -2.54 20.43
N ALA A 38 9.71 -1.21 20.40
CA ALA A 38 10.10 -0.34 21.49
C ALA A 38 9.11 -0.37 22.68
N ARG A 39 7.97 -1.08 22.54
CA ARG A 39 6.83 -1.02 23.47
C ARG A 39 6.38 0.42 23.75
N ALA A 40 6.58 1.31 22.77
CA ALA A 40 6.22 2.71 22.89
C ALA A 40 4.70 2.91 22.80
N LEU A 41 4.01 1.98 22.14
CA LEU A 41 2.57 1.92 22.01
C LEU A 41 2.10 0.50 22.26
N ASN A 42 0.93 0.34 22.89
CA ASN A 42 0.24 -0.93 22.97
C ASN A 42 -0.60 -1.21 21.72
N GLU A 43 -1.11 -2.44 21.57
CA GLU A 43 -1.88 -2.86 20.40
C GLU A 43 -3.13 -2.01 20.15
N GLN A 44 -3.78 -1.54 21.22
CA GLN A 44 -4.97 -0.68 21.11
C GLN A 44 -4.60 0.70 20.55
N GLU A 45 -3.51 1.30 21.01
CA GLU A 45 -3.01 2.60 20.51
C GLU A 45 -2.55 2.50 19.05
N ILE A 46 -1.89 1.40 18.68
CA ILE A 46 -1.55 1.11 17.28
C ILE A 46 -2.82 0.98 16.44
N GLY A 47 -3.83 0.25 16.92
CA GLY A 47 -5.12 0.12 16.25
C GLY A 47 -5.86 1.46 16.09
N GLN A 48 -5.73 2.39 17.04
CA GLN A 48 -6.34 3.72 16.93
C GLN A 48 -5.59 4.65 15.96
N LEU A 49 -4.26 4.57 15.92
CA LEU A 49 -3.45 5.44 15.06
C LEU A 49 -3.40 4.97 13.60
N PHE A 50 -3.32 3.65 13.39
CA PHE A 50 -3.14 3.07 12.05
C PHE A 50 -4.44 2.44 11.50
N ILE A 51 -5.48 2.29 12.32
CA ILE A 51 -6.84 1.86 11.92
C ILE A 51 -6.78 0.59 11.05
N ASN A 52 -7.09 0.71 9.76
CA ASN A 52 -7.23 -0.39 8.80
C ASN A 52 -5.98 -0.57 7.92
N TRP A 53 -4.80 -0.16 8.40
CA TRP A 53 -3.57 -0.11 7.60
C TRP A 53 -3.21 -1.44 6.94
N PHE A 54 -3.28 -2.54 7.69
CA PHE A 54 -2.92 -3.87 7.18
C PHE A 54 -3.93 -4.36 6.13
N ASP A 55 -5.21 -4.06 6.31
CA ASP A 55 -6.25 -4.40 5.35
C ASP A 55 -6.08 -3.59 4.05
N LEU A 56 -5.71 -2.30 4.17
CA LEU A 56 -5.39 -1.46 3.02
C LEU A 56 -4.20 -2.01 2.23
N ILE A 57 -3.12 -2.38 2.89
CA ILE A 57 -1.96 -3.00 2.20
C ILE A 57 -2.39 -4.26 1.48
N ALA A 58 -3.11 -5.17 2.15
CA ALA A 58 -3.53 -6.44 1.58
C ALA A 58 -4.44 -6.25 0.35
N LEU A 59 -5.44 -5.37 0.47
CA LEU A 59 -6.39 -5.10 -0.60
C LEU A 59 -5.71 -4.49 -1.83
N ASN A 60 -4.90 -3.45 -1.64
CA ASN A 60 -4.23 -2.76 -2.74
C ASN A 60 -3.13 -3.62 -3.38
N SER A 61 -2.44 -4.46 -2.60
CA SER A 61 -1.50 -5.46 -3.16
C SER A 61 -2.23 -6.48 -4.05
N ASN A 62 -3.42 -6.93 -3.65
CA ASN A 62 -4.23 -7.83 -4.46
C ASN A 62 -4.71 -7.15 -5.76
N LEU A 63 -5.14 -5.89 -5.67
CA LEU A 63 -5.52 -5.08 -6.84
C LEU A 63 -4.34 -4.95 -7.81
N LEU A 64 -3.17 -4.58 -7.31
CA LEU A 64 -1.96 -4.43 -8.10
C LEU A 64 -1.54 -5.73 -8.79
N ASN A 65 -1.60 -6.86 -8.07
CA ASN A 65 -1.33 -8.18 -8.64
C ASN A 65 -2.32 -8.51 -9.77
N ALA A 66 -3.61 -8.18 -9.60
CA ALA A 66 -4.62 -8.37 -10.61
C ALA A 66 -4.44 -7.46 -11.83
N LEU A 67 -3.89 -6.26 -11.65
CA LEU A 67 -3.54 -5.34 -12.76
C LEU A 67 -2.31 -5.82 -13.54
N HIS A 68 -1.31 -6.40 -12.87
CA HIS A 68 -0.13 -6.99 -13.53
C HIS A 68 -0.42 -8.28 -14.31
N ALA A 69 -1.49 -9.00 -13.97
CA ALA A 69 -1.88 -10.23 -14.64
C ALA A 69 -2.63 -10.02 -15.98
N GLN A 70 -2.89 -8.76 -16.40
CA GLN A 70 -3.63 -8.39 -17.62
C GLN A 70 -2.74 -8.13 -18.83
#